data_AF-A0A2V7T247-F1
#
_entry.id   AF-A0A2V7T247-F1
#
_cell.length_a   1.000
_cell.length_b   1.000
_cell.length_c   1.000
_cell.angle_alpha   90.00
_cell.angle_beta   90.00
_cell.angle_gamma   90.00
#
_symmetry.space_group_name_H-M   'P 1'
#
loop_
_entity.id
_entity.type
_entity.pdbx_description
1 polymer ?
#
loop_
_entity_poly.entity_id
_entity_poly.type
_entity_poly.pdbx_seq_one_letter_code
_entity_poly.pdbx_strand_id
1 'polypeptide(L)'
;MTSLQFLWVVAVAQGVLLVALIILIILNRWFRVRRSARLQPRRQELNAVMQRWAMGQASAAEVERALARLPVPLAIDALVTSSARVPGERWQDLSRVLANQWWTRVVRTNNRSARWWKRLECARFLSVAATPHDIGRVLRLLRDHHPAVQIAAATTLERLTSPVLVTAALDRLPLLGPTVQAYYASALKRARPAVVRHLQQLLRRPEDPRLPRLIEFAGRLEHADLREPFTALATHRDPEVRSQVARALGKYPHAESIAALRLLAQDRVWAVRAQVVRSLGMIADPATVPLVRDALRDGEWWVRLRAGLALTRFGAAGRNVLLAVEVGAHPPSRDMARLVLGLTPQALAEYAA
;
A
#
# COMPACT_ATOMS: atom_id res chain seq x y z
N MET A 1 -14.47 26.69 57.59
CA MET A 1 -14.52 25.21 57.49
C MET A 1 -13.27 24.65 58.12
N THR A 2 -13.40 23.66 59.00
CA THR A 2 -12.23 22.93 59.52
C THR A 2 -11.68 21.99 58.44
N SER A 3 -10.39 21.65 58.52
CA SER A 3 -9.73 20.71 57.58
C SER A 3 -10.45 19.36 57.50
N LEU A 4 -11.01 18.88 58.62
CA LEU A 4 -11.86 17.69 58.70
C LEU A 4 -13.16 17.82 57.89
N GLN A 5 -13.85 18.96 57.98
CA GLN A 5 -15.08 19.19 57.21
C GLN A 5 -14.80 19.21 55.70
N PHE A 6 -13.67 19.79 55.29
CA PHE A 6 -13.26 19.79 53.88
C PHE A 6 -12.97 18.37 53.37
N LEU A 7 -12.21 17.56 54.13
CA LEU A 7 -11.93 16.16 53.78
C LEU A 7 -13.20 15.32 53.68
N TRP A 8 -14.17 15.52 54.58
CA TRP A 8 -15.47 14.85 54.51
C TRP A 8 -16.27 15.21 53.26
N VAL A 9 -16.32 16.49 52.89
CA VAL A 9 -17.01 16.94 51.67
C VAL A 9 -16.37 16.33 50.42
N VAL A 10 -15.04 16.31 50.35
CA VAL A 10 -14.31 15.71 49.21
C VAL A 10 -14.55 14.20 49.14
N ALA A 11 -14.48 13.49 50.27
CA ALA A 11 -14.71 12.05 50.32
C ALA A 11 -16.14 11.67 49.90
N VAL A 12 -17.14 12.42 50.36
CA VAL A 12 -18.55 12.23 49.96
C VAL A 12 -18.73 12.52 48.47
N ALA A 13 -18.15 13.61 47.96
CA ALA A 13 -18.22 13.96 46.54
C ALA A 13 -17.56 12.89 45.65
N GLN A 14 -16.39 12.36 46.04
CA GLN A 14 -15.74 11.26 45.34
C GLN A 14 -16.56 9.97 45.41
N GLY A 15 -17.14 9.64 46.57
CA GLY A 15 -18.02 8.48 46.74
C GLY A 15 -19.25 8.55 45.82
N VAL A 16 -19.91 9.70 45.76
CA VAL A 16 -21.05 9.94 44.87
C VAL A 16 -20.64 9.81 43.40
N LEU A 17 -19.50 10.38 43.00
CA LEU A 17 -18.98 10.27 41.62
C LEU A 17 -18.71 8.80 41.25
N LEU A 18 -18.11 8.02 42.15
CA LEU A 18 -17.76 6.62 41.94
C LEU A 18 -19.02 5.76 41.82
N VAL A 19 -20.02 5.99 42.69
CA VAL A 19 -21.33 5.33 42.61
C VAL A 19 -22.04 5.70 41.30
N ALA A 20 -22.05 6.98 40.91
CA ALA A 20 -22.65 7.42 39.66
C ALA A 20 -21.96 6.78 38.43
N LEU A 21 -20.63 6.65 38.45
CA LEU A 21 -19.87 5.98 37.40
C LEU A 21 -20.20 4.48 37.32
N ILE A 22 -20.30 3.80 38.47
CA ILE A 22 -20.69 2.38 38.54
C ILE A 22 -22.11 2.20 37.97
N ILE A 23 -23.07 3.03 38.39
CA ILE A 23 -24.45 3.00 37.87
C ILE A 23 -24.45 3.22 36.36
N LEU A 24 -23.68 4.19 35.86
CA LEU A 24 -23.55 4.45 34.42
C LEU A 24 -23.00 3.23 33.67
N ILE A 25 -21.97 2.56 34.20
CA ILE A 25 -21.39 1.36 33.59
C ILE A 25 -22.39 0.21 33.57
N ILE A 26 -23.10 -0.03 34.69
CA ILE A 26 -24.11 -1.09 34.81
C ILE A 26 -25.25 -0.83 33.82
N LEU A 27 -25.79 0.39 33.80
CA LEU A 27 -26.84 0.78 32.86
C LEU A 27 -26.37 0.61 31.41
N ASN A 28 -25.18 1.10 31.07
CA ASN A 28 -24.65 0.98 29.71
C ASN A 28 -24.43 -0.49 29.31
N ARG A 29 -23.92 -1.33 30.22
CA ARG A 29 -23.79 -2.77 29.99
C ARG A 29 -25.15 -3.43 29.81
N TRP A 30 -26.12 -3.12 30.65
CA TRP A 30 -27.47 -3.65 30.57
C TRP A 30 -28.18 -3.25 29.27
N PHE A 31 -28.12 -1.96 28.89
CA PHE A 31 -28.64 -1.48 27.62
C PHE A 31 -27.95 -2.16 26.44
N ARG A 32 -26.62 -2.35 26.50
CA ARG A 32 -25.85 -3.06 25.46
C ARG A 32 -26.29 -4.53 25.36
N VAL A 33 -26.44 -5.23 26.48
CA VAL A 33 -26.88 -6.64 26.51
C VAL A 33 -28.32 -6.78 26.03
N ARG A 34 -29.26 -5.98 26.54
CA ARG A 34 -30.66 -6.00 26.08
C ARG A 34 -30.77 -5.68 24.60
N ARG A 35 -30.03 -4.68 24.12
CA ARG A 35 -30.00 -4.35 22.69
C ARG A 35 -29.39 -5.48 21.87
N SER A 36 -28.34 -6.15 22.37
CA SER A 36 -27.74 -7.31 21.73
C SER A 36 -28.73 -8.46 21.62
N ALA A 37 -29.42 -8.81 22.72
CA ALA A 37 -30.41 -9.88 22.75
C ALA A 37 -31.57 -9.61 21.79
N ARG A 38 -32.08 -8.36 21.73
CA ARG A 38 -33.13 -7.97 20.77
C ARG A 38 -32.69 -8.04 19.31
N LEU A 39 -31.40 -7.83 19.03
CA LEU A 39 -30.85 -7.83 17.67
C LEU A 39 -30.30 -9.21 17.24
N GLN A 40 -30.11 -10.13 18.18
CA GLN A 40 -29.52 -11.45 17.93
C GLN A 40 -30.32 -12.28 16.90
N PRO A 41 -31.67 -12.35 16.95
CA PRO A 41 -32.45 -13.06 15.93
C PRO A 41 -32.27 -12.46 14.54
N ARG A 42 -32.27 -11.13 14.42
CA ARG A 42 -32.07 -10.43 13.14
C ARG A 42 -30.67 -10.64 12.58
N ARG A 43 -29.65 -10.74 13.45
CA ARG A 43 -28.28 -11.08 13.05
C ARG A 43 -28.17 -12.52 12.55
N GLN A 44 -28.83 -13.46 13.23
CA GLN A 44 -28.89 -14.86 12.80
C GLN A 44 -29.60 -14.99 11.45
N GLU A 45 -30.73 -14.31 11.27
CA GLU A 45 -31.45 -14.25 9.99
C GLU A 45 -30.54 -13.70 8.87
N LEU A 46 -29.88 -12.57 9.10
CA LEU A 46 -28.94 -12.01 8.12
C LEU A 46 -27.80 -12.99 7.82
N ASN A 47 -27.18 -13.60 8.83
CA ASN A 47 -26.09 -14.54 8.62
C ASN A 47 -26.53 -15.74 7.77
N ALA A 48 -27.73 -16.28 8.03
CA ALA A 48 -28.31 -17.37 7.25
C ALA A 48 -28.58 -16.95 5.79
N VAL A 49 -29.17 -15.77 5.57
CA VAL A 49 -29.41 -15.24 4.23
C VAL A 49 -28.09 -14.96 3.50
N MET A 50 -27.08 -14.40 4.18
CA MET A 50 -25.76 -14.14 3.61
C MET A 50 -25.04 -15.44 3.22
N GLN A 51 -25.18 -16.52 4.01
CA GLN A 51 -24.63 -17.83 3.67
C GLN A 51 -25.32 -18.43 2.45
N ARG A 52 -26.66 -18.44 2.40
CA ARG A 52 -27.41 -18.90 1.22
C ARG A 52 -27.06 -18.08 -0.02
N TRP A 53 -26.95 -16.76 0.13
CA TRP A 53 -26.54 -15.85 -0.95
C TRP A 53 -25.11 -16.12 -1.41
N ALA A 54 -24.20 -16.44 -0.51
CA ALA A 54 -22.83 -16.88 -0.82
C ALA A 54 -22.79 -18.23 -1.57
N MET A 55 -23.78 -19.10 -1.37
CA MET A 55 -23.95 -20.36 -2.11
C MET A 55 -24.76 -20.22 -3.41
N GLY A 56 -25.41 -19.08 -3.64
CA GLY A 56 -26.22 -18.82 -4.85
C GLY A 56 -27.68 -19.24 -4.70
N GLN A 57 -28.09 -19.55 -3.48
CA GLN A 57 -29.42 -20.02 -3.11
C GLN A 57 -30.33 -18.89 -2.57
N ALA A 58 -29.88 -17.64 -2.68
CA ALA A 58 -30.65 -16.46 -2.32
C ALA A 58 -30.32 -15.32 -3.27
N SER A 59 -31.24 -14.37 -3.39
CA SER A 59 -31.12 -13.17 -4.20
C SER A 59 -30.48 -12.00 -3.42
N ALA A 60 -29.90 -11.04 -4.14
CA ALA A 60 -29.43 -9.79 -3.53
C ALA A 60 -30.55 -9.00 -2.83
N ALA A 61 -31.80 -9.13 -3.29
CA ALA A 61 -32.97 -8.50 -2.68
C ALA A 61 -33.35 -9.11 -1.33
N GLU A 62 -33.12 -10.42 -1.12
CA GLU A 62 -33.29 -11.04 0.21
C GLU A 62 -32.25 -10.52 1.21
N VAL A 63 -31.00 -10.41 0.76
CA VAL A 63 -29.90 -9.85 1.57
C VAL A 63 -30.23 -8.40 1.97
N GLU A 64 -30.67 -7.59 1.01
CA GLU A 64 -31.03 -6.20 1.27
C GLU A 64 -32.17 -6.08 2.30
N ARG A 65 -33.24 -6.87 2.16
CA ARG A 65 -34.35 -6.89 3.13
C ARG A 65 -33.89 -7.25 4.53
N ALA A 66 -32.97 -8.21 4.67
CA ALA A 66 -32.40 -8.56 5.96
C ALA A 66 -31.53 -7.42 6.53
N LEU A 67 -30.72 -6.76 5.69
CA LEU A 67 -29.89 -5.61 6.08
C LEU A 67 -30.74 -4.41 6.54
N ALA A 68 -31.83 -4.10 5.84
CA ALA A 68 -32.71 -2.98 6.14
C ALA A 68 -33.38 -3.08 7.53
N ARG A 69 -33.48 -4.29 8.09
CA ARG A 69 -34.02 -4.53 9.44
C ARG A 69 -33.01 -4.29 10.55
N LEU A 70 -31.74 -4.08 10.22
CA LEU A 70 -30.67 -3.83 11.19
C LEU A 70 -30.34 -2.34 11.31
N PRO A 71 -29.82 -1.91 12.48
CA PRO A 71 -29.17 -0.61 12.59
C PRO A 71 -28.04 -0.48 11.56
N VAL A 72 -27.96 0.67 10.90
CA VAL A 72 -26.98 0.97 9.83
C VAL A 72 -25.54 0.55 10.16
N PRO A 73 -24.97 0.84 11.35
CA PRO A 73 -23.61 0.41 11.65
C PRO A 73 -23.42 -1.10 11.61
N LEU A 74 -24.43 -1.88 12.01
CA LEU A 74 -24.40 -3.33 12.00
C LEU A 74 -24.59 -3.90 10.59
N ALA A 75 -25.44 -3.26 9.78
CA ALA A 75 -25.58 -3.62 8.38
C ALA A 75 -24.24 -3.44 7.63
N ILE A 76 -23.55 -2.32 7.86
CA ILE A 76 -22.23 -2.05 7.28
C ILE A 76 -21.18 -3.05 7.79
N ASP A 77 -21.18 -3.34 9.09
CA ASP A 77 -20.23 -4.30 9.65
C ASP A 77 -20.42 -5.72 9.09
N ALA A 78 -21.68 -6.14 8.90
CA ALA A 78 -22.00 -7.41 8.27
C ALA A 78 -21.57 -7.44 6.78
N LEU A 79 -21.77 -6.35 6.05
CA LEU A 79 -21.31 -6.20 4.65
C LEU A 79 -19.79 -6.32 4.55
N VAL A 80 -19.05 -5.59 5.38
CA VAL A 80 -17.57 -5.61 5.40
C VAL A 80 -17.05 -6.99 5.80
N THR A 81 -17.61 -7.60 6.84
CA THR A 81 -17.18 -8.93 7.31
C THR A 81 -17.40 -10.01 6.26
N SER A 82 -18.49 -9.90 5.49
CA SER A 82 -18.82 -10.86 4.45
C SER A 82 -18.06 -10.63 3.15
N SER A 83 -17.49 -9.44 2.94
CA SER A 83 -16.82 -9.06 1.69
C SER A 83 -15.65 -9.96 1.31
N ALA A 84 -14.97 -10.56 2.29
CA ALA A 84 -13.87 -11.50 2.08
C ALA A 84 -14.32 -12.91 1.68
N ARG A 85 -15.61 -13.26 1.86
CA ARG A 85 -16.12 -14.64 1.72
C ARG A 85 -16.96 -14.87 0.46
N VAL A 86 -17.36 -13.81 -0.24
CA VAL A 86 -18.30 -13.89 -1.36
C VAL A 86 -17.65 -13.43 -2.67
N PRO A 87 -17.82 -14.16 -3.79
CA PRO A 87 -17.26 -13.79 -5.10
C PRO A 87 -17.62 -12.37 -5.57
N GLY A 88 -16.73 -11.76 -6.36
CA GLY A 88 -16.82 -10.37 -6.79
C GLY A 88 -18.06 -10.00 -7.62
N GLU A 89 -18.52 -10.89 -8.51
CA GLU A 89 -19.68 -10.63 -9.38
C GLU A 89 -20.97 -10.43 -8.58
N ARG A 90 -21.22 -11.29 -7.58
CA ARG A 90 -22.41 -11.18 -6.72
C ARG A 90 -22.44 -9.86 -5.97
N TRP A 91 -21.27 -9.36 -5.55
CA TRP A 91 -21.21 -8.04 -4.93
C TRP A 91 -21.64 -6.91 -5.86
N GLN A 92 -21.46 -7.03 -7.17
CA GLN A 92 -21.94 -6.01 -8.12
C GLN A 92 -23.47 -5.97 -8.14
N ASP A 93 -24.13 -7.13 -8.11
CA ASP A 93 -25.60 -7.21 -8.02
C ASP A 93 -26.12 -6.59 -6.72
N LEU A 94 -25.51 -6.97 -5.59
CA LEU A 94 -25.89 -6.40 -4.30
C LEU A 94 -25.62 -4.89 -4.24
N SER A 95 -24.52 -4.42 -4.82
CA SER A 95 -24.21 -2.97 -4.90
C SER A 95 -25.26 -2.20 -5.70
N ARG A 96 -25.76 -2.79 -6.81
CA ARG A 96 -26.86 -2.22 -7.60
C ARG A 96 -28.16 -2.13 -6.80
N VAL A 97 -28.54 -3.21 -6.10
CA VAL A 97 -29.73 -3.21 -5.23
C VAL A 97 -29.58 -2.18 -4.11
N LEU A 98 -28.43 -2.14 -3.44
CA LEU A 98 -28.14 -1.20 -2.37
C LEU A 98 -28.07 0.26 -2.84
N ALA A 99 -27.77 0.55 -4.11
CA ALA A 99 -27.72 1.92 -4.62
C ALA A 99 -29.08 2.64 -4.50
N ASN A 100 -30.18 1.88 -4.59
CA ASN A 100 -31.54 2.43 -4.64
C ASN A 100 -32.22 2.52 -3.27
N GLN A 101 -31.55 2.13 -2.18
CA GLN A 101 -32.16 2.10 -0.85
C GLN A 101 -32.05 3.43 -0.10
N TRP A 102 -33.09 3.78 0.66
CA TRP A 102 -33.13 5.07 1.37
C TRP A 102 -31.99 5.20 2.39
N TRP A 103 -31.74 4.16 3.19
CA TRP A 103 -30.75 4.19 4.26
C TRP A 103 -29.33 4.29 3.70
N THR A 104 -29.07 3.69 2.54
CA THR A 104 -27.76 3.76 1.87
C THR A 104 -27.52 5.14 1.27
N ARG A 105 -28.56 5.82 0.75
CA ARG A 105 -28.46 7.23 0.34
C ARG A 105 -28.05 8.10 1.52
N VAL A 106 -28.69 7.92 2.68
CA VAL A 106 -28.31 8.64 3.91
C VAL A 106 -26.85 8.36 4.29
N VAL A 107 -26.41 7.10 4.28
CA VAL A 107 -25.01 6.76 4.55
C VAL A 107 -24.05 7.43 3.57
N ARG A 108 -24.38 7.46 2.27
CA ARG A 108 -23.56 8.14 1.26
C ARG A 108 -23.45 9.65 1.49
N THR A 109 -24.47 10.31 2.06
CA THR A 109 -24.38 11.75 2.39
C THR A 109 -23.40 12.04 3.54
N ASN A 110 -23.13 11.06 4.41
CA ASN A 110 -22.23 11.22 5.55
C ASN A 110 -20.77 11.50 5.19
N ASN A 111 -20.38 11.36 3.91
CA ASN A 111 -19.03 11.68 3.44
C ASN A 111 -18.57 13.13 3.71
N ARG A 112 -19.52 14.06 3.96
CA ARG A 112 -19.26 15.47 4.32
C ARG A 112 -19.53 15.80 5.79
N SER A 113 -19.82 14.80 6.62
CA SER A 113 -20.15 15.06 8.02
C SER A 113 -18.96 15.67 8.78
N ALA A 114 -19.22 16.62 9.68
CA ALA A 114 -18.21 17.13 10.62
C ALA A 114 -17.64 16.00 11.51
N ARG A 115 -18.48 15.00 11.82
CA ARG A 115 -18.12 13.85 12.66
C ARG A 115 -17.34 12.81 11.86
N TRP A 116 -16.07 12.60 12.19
CA TRP A 116 -15.20 11.68 11.45
C TRP A 116 -15.72 10.23 11.41
N TRP A 117 -16.37 9.75 12.49
CA TRP A 117 -16.93 8.39 12.54
C TRP A 117 -18.08 8.20 11.55
N LYS A 118 -18.82 9.26 11.19
CA LYS A 118 -19.84 9.22 10.13
C LYS A 118 -19.22 9.17 8.74
N ARG A 119 -18.10 9.88 8.52
CA ARG A 119 -17.31 9.74 7.29
C ARG A 119 -16.70 8.33 7.16
N LEU A 120 -16.23 7.75 8.28
CA LEU A 120 -15.76 6.37 8.32
C LEU A 120 -16.87 5.36 8.01
N GLU A 121 -18.07 5.55 8.57
CA GLU A 121 -19.25 4.74 8.27
C GLU A 121 -19.55 4.75 6.76
N CYS A 122 -19.49 5.94 6.13
CA CYS A 122 -19.61 6.06 4.67
C CYS A 122 -18.47 5.35 3.92
N ALA A 123 -17.22 5.53 4.33
CA ALA A 123 -16.06 4.93 3.66
C ALA A 123 -16.11 3.39 3.72
N ARG A 124 -16.44 2.82 4.88
CA ARG A 124 -16.63 1.37 5.09
C ARG A 124 -17.82 0.80 4.32
N PHE A 125 -18.88 1.57 4.17
CA PHE A 125 -19.99 1.16 3.31
C PHE A 125 -19.55 1.13 1.84
N LEU A 126 -18.87 2.18 1.38
CA LEU A 126 -18.38 2.28 0.00
C LEU A 126 -17.31 1.22 -0.31
N SER A 127 -16.50 0.75 0.66
CA SER A 127 -15.52 -0.33 0.40
C SER A 127 -16.15 -1.64 -0.07
N VAL A 128 -17.47 -1.78 0.09
CA VAL A 128 -18.22 -2.97 -0.31
C VAL A 128 -19.25 -2.66 -1.39
N ALA A 129 -19.97 -1.54 -1.24
CA ALA A 129 -21.15 -1.20 -2.05
C ALA A 129 -20.96 0.03 -2.94
N ALA A 130 -19.70 0.43 -3.20
CA ALA A 130 -19.43 1.55 -4.09
C ALA A 130 -19.86 1.25 -5.52
N THR A 131 -20.39 2.29 -6.16
CA THR A 131 -20.72 2.30 -7.59
C THR A 131 -19.88 3.37 -8.31
N PRO A 132 -19.81 3.39 -9.65
CA PRO A 132 -19.13 4.46 -10.39
C PRO A 132 -19.60 5.88 -10.01
N HIS A 133 -20.86 6.04 -9.59
CA HIS A 133 -21.41 7.32 -9.11
C HIS A 133 -20.80 7.80 -7.79
N ASP A 134 -20.06 6.94 -7.07
CA ASP A 134 -19.43 7.26 -5.79
C ASP A 134 -17.99 7.74 -5.94
N ILE A 135 -17.41 7.77 -7.15
CA ILE A 135 -16.02 8.21 -7.39
C ILE A 135 -15.74 9.57 -6.73
N GLY A 136 -16.62 10.56 -6.92
CA GLY A 136 -16.46 11.89 -6.32
C GLY A 136 -16.51 11.89 -4.78
N ARG A 137 -17.24 10.95 -4.16
CA ARG A 137 -17.27 10.78 -2.70
C ARG A 137 -15.99 10.12 -2.21
N VAL A 138 -15.54 9.08 -2.90
CA VAL A 138 -14.30 8.37 -2.57
C VAL A 138 -13.10 9.29 -2.68
N LEU A 139 -13.00 10.13 -3.73
CA LEU A 139 -11.93 11.12 -3.86
C LEU A 139 -11.83 12.05 -2.64
N ARG A 140 -12.97 12.47 -2.09
CA ARG A 140 -13.01 13.29 -0.87
C ARG A 140 -12.53 12.50 0.35
N LEU A 141 -12.96 11.25 0.50
CA LEU A 141 -12.61 10.40 1.64
C LEU A 141 -11.14 9.92 1.61
N LEU A 142 -10.57 9.70 0.43
CA LEU A 142 -9.11 9.51 0.26
C LEU A 142 -8.33 10.74 0.72
N ARG A 143 -8.99 11.92 0.70
CA ARG A 143 -8.42 13.20 1.09
C ARG A 143 -8.68 13.59 2.56
N ASP A 144 -9.35 12.75 3.33
CA ASP A 144 -9.80 13.04 4.70
C ASP A 144 -8.62 13.39 5.64
N HIS A 145 -8.90 14.10 6.74
CA HIS A 145 -7.91 14.37 7.78
C HIS A 145 -7.69 13.15 8.69
N HIS A 146 -8.68 12.27 8.81
CA HIS A 146 -8.63 11.16 9.75
C HIS A 146 -8.09 9.87 9.09
N PRO A 147 -7.01 9.26 9.61
CA PRO A 147 -6.37 8.08 9.02
C PRO A 147 -7.30 6.89 8.76
N ALA A 148 -8.20 6.58 9.70
CA ALA A 148 -9.14 5.48 9.53
C ALA A 148 -10.08 5.67 8.32
N VAL A 149 -10.46 6.92 8.01
CA VAL A 149 -11.33 7.24 6.87
C VAL A 149 -10.56 7.06 5.56
N GLN A 150 -9.31 7.55 5.52
CA GLN A 150 -8.40 7.38 4.39
C GLN A 150 -8.20 5.90 4.04
N ILE A 151 -7.89 5.07 5.05
CA ILE A 151 -7.67 3.62 4.88
C ILE A 151 -8.92 2.94 4.33
N ALA A 152 -10.09 3.18 4.94
CA ALA A 152 -11.34 2.61 4.47
C ALA A 152 -11.66 3.07 3.04
N ALA A 153 -11.39 4.34 2.70
CA ALA A 153 -11.57 4.83 1.34
C ALA A 153 -10.63 4.15 0.34
N ALA A 154 -9.37 3.87 0.70
CA ALA A 154 -8.41 3.21 -0.19
C ALA A 154 -8.85 1.79 -0.58
N THR A 155 -9.52 1.05 0.31
CA THR A 155 -10.03 -0.30 -0.02
C THR A 155 -11.11 -0.29 -1.11
N THR A 156 -11.73 0.86 -1.40
CA THR A 156 -12.69 0.97 -2.51
C THR A 156 -12.03 0.79 -3.89
N LEU A 157 -10.71 0.99 -4.00
CA LEU A 157 -9.94 0.86 -5.24
C LEU A 157 -9.97 -0.57 -5.81
N GLU A 158 -10.12 -1.58 -4.95
CA GLU A 158 -10.20 -2.98 -5.36
C GLU A 158 -11.46 -3.28 -6.18
N ARG A 159 -12.54 -2.52 -5.92
CA ARG A 159 -13.86 -2.74 -6.54
C ARG A 159 -14.16 -1.71 -7.63
N LEU A 160 -13.74 -0.47 -7.41
CA LEU A 160 -13.90 0.60 -8.39
C LEU A 160 -12.65 0.69 -9.27
N THR A 161 -12.74 0.09 -10.46
CA THR A 161 -11.76 0.28 -11.52
C THR A 161 -11.87 1.70 -12.07
N SER A 162 -11.22 2.67 -11.42
CA SER A 162 -11.20 4.07 -11.83
C SER A 162 -9.77 4.63 -11.88
N PRO A 163 -9.27 5.00 -13.08
CA PRO A 163 -8.02 5.72 -13.28
C PRO A 163 -7.82 6.93 -12.36
N VAL A 164 -8.90 7.69 -12.13
CA VAL A 164 -8.88 8.90 -11.32
C VAL A 164 -8.65 8.58 -9.84
N LEU A 165 -9.27 7.51 -9.33
CA LEU A 165 -9.07 7.08 -7.95
C LEU A 165 -7.66 6.51 -7.74
N VAL A 166 -7.16 5.72 -8.68
CA VAL A 166 -5.77 5.20 -8.65
C VAL A 166 -4.78 6.35 -8.62
N THR A 167 -4.94 7.34 -9.50
CA THR A 167 -4.10 8.54 -9.54
C THR A 167 -4.12 9.27 -8.20
N ALA A 168 -5.31 9.54 -7.67
CA ALA A 168 -5.45 10.25 -6.39
C ALA A 168 -4.80 9.49 -5.21
N ALA A 169 -4.86 8.17 -5.21
CA ALA A 169 -4.24 7.33 -4.19
C ALA A 169 -2.71 7.33 -4.32
N LEU A 170 -2.17 7.24 -5.55
CA LEU A 170 -0.73 7.33 -5.82
C LEU A 170 -0.15 8.69 -5.45
N ASP A 171 -0.84 9.79 -5.78
CA ASP A 171 -0.42 11.15 -5.43
C ASP A 171 -0.38 11.36 -3.91
N ARG A 172 -1.30 10.72 -3.17
CA ARG A 172 -1.36 10.79 -1.71
C ARG A 172 -0.30 9.93 -1.03
N LEU A 173 0.03 8.77 -1.58
CA LEU A 173 0.87 7.75 -0.93
C LEU A 173 2.13 8.30 -0.23
N PRO A 174 2.95 9.19 -0.83
CA PRO A 174 4.17 9.72 -0.21
C PRO A 174 3.93 10.72 0.92
N LEU A 175 2.73 11.29 1.00
CA LEU A 175 2.35 12.31 1.99
C LEU A 175 1.73 11.70 3.25
N LEU A 176 1.55 10.38 3.27
CA LEU A 176 0.88 9.67 4.36
C LEU A 176 1.90 9.19 5.39
N GLY A 177 1.48 9.10 6.65
CA GLY A 177 2.30 8.47 7.69
C GLY A 177 2.56 6.97 7.39
N PRO A 178 3.66 6.38 7.90
CA PRO A 178 4.13 5.05 7.48
C PRO A 178 3.06 3.95 7.55
N THR A 179 2.25 3.94 8.62
CA THR A 179 1.17 2.97 8.80
C THR A 179 0.10 3.11 7.72
N VAL A 180 -0.38 4.32 7.44
CA VAL A 180 -1.43 4.57 6.44
C VAL A 180 -0.90 4.29 5.04
N GLN A 181 0.35 4.66 4.78
CA GLN A 181 1.04 4.38 3.53
C GLN A 181 1.06 2.88 3.22
N ALA A 182 1.35 2.02 4.22
CA ALA A 182 1.34 0.57 4.05
C ALA A 182 -0.05 0.04 3.64
N TYR A 183 -1.13 0.55 4.25
CA TYR A 183 -2.49 0.18 3.88
C TYR A 183 -2.87 0.65 2.47
N TYR A 184 -2.50 1.87 2.08
CA TYR A 184 -2.72 2.37 0.72
C TYR A 184 -1.97 1.54 -0.32
N ALA A 185 -0.69 1.23 -0.07
CA ALA A 185 0.11 0.37 -0.93
C ALA A 185 -0.50 -1.03 -1.06
N SER A 186 -1.03 -1.59 0.04
CA SER A 186 -1.73 -2.88 0.04
C SER A 186 -3.00 -2.84 -0.81
N ALA A 187 -3.83 -1.80 -0.66
CA ALA A 187 -5.06 -1.63 -1.44
C ALA A 187 -4.77 -1.49 -2.94
N LEU A 188 -3.77 -0.67 -3.31
CA LEU A 188 -3.33 -0.53 -4.70
C LEU A 188 -2.77 -1.85 -5.26
N LYS A 189 -2.03 -2.61 -4.45
CA LYS A 189 -1.51 -3.93 -4.85
C LYS A 189 -2.63 -4.94 -5.10
N ARG A 190 -3.70 -4.92 -4.30
CA ARG A 190 -4.87 -5.79 -4.50
C ARG A 190 -5.67 -5.40 -5.74
N ALA A 191 -5.71 -4.12 -6.09
CA ALA A 191 -6.29 -3.61 -7.34
C ALA A 191 -5.37 -3.79 -8.58
N ARG A 192 -4.53 -4.83 -8.62
CA ARG A 192 -3.38 -4.97 -9.55
C ARG A 192 -3.73 -4.74 -11.02
N PRO A 193 -4.75 -5.38 -11.62
CA PRO A 193 -4.97 -5.28 -13.07
C PRO A 193 -5.33 -3.86 -13.52
N ALA A 194 -6.19 -3.18 -12.74
CA ALA A 194 -6.59 -1.80 -13.00
C ALA A 194 -5.42 -0.82 -12.81
N VAL A 195 -4.65 -1.03 -11.74
CA VAL A 195 -3.50 -0.18 -11.40
C VAL A 195 -2.39 -0.32 -12.45
N VAL A 196 -2.07 -1.54 -12.89
CA VAL A 196 -1.03 -1.78 -13.91
C VAL A 196 -1.41 -1.10 -15.22
N ARG A 197 -2.64 -1.31 -15.72
CA ARG A 197 -3.11 -0.67 -16.95
C ARG A 197 -3.00 0.85 -16.88
N HIS A 198 -3.38 1.43 -15.74
CA HIS A 198 -3.32 2.87 -15.55
C HIS A 198 -1.88 3.39 -15.44
N LEU A 199 -1.01 2.67 -14.73
CA LEU A 199 0.42 2.99 -14.64
C LEU A 199 1.09 2.96 -16.02
N GLN A 200 0.78 1.99 -16.88
CA GLN A 200 1.29 1.97 -18.26
C GLN A 200 0.93 3.24 -19.03
N GLN A 201 -0.30 3.74 -18.88
CA GLN A 201 -0.75 4.97 -19.53
C GLN A 201 -0.03 6.21 -18.98
N LEU A 202 0.22 6.26 -17.66
CA LEU A 202 0.93 7.36 -17.03
C LEU A 202 2.43 7.37 -17.38
N LEU A 203 3.08 6.20 -17.39
CA LEU A 203 4.51 6.07 -17.70
C LEU A 203 4.85 6.43 -19.16
N ARG A 204 3.87 6.36 -20.07
CA ARG A 204 4.01 6.83 -21.46
C ARG A 204 4.01 8.36 -21.60
N ARG A 205 3.82 9.11 -20.51
CA ARG A 205 3.83 10.58 -20.49
C ARG A 205 5.16 11.07 -19.91
N PRO A 206 6.19 11.32 -20.74
CA PRO A 206 7.54 11.66 -20.26
C PRO A 206 7.59 12.97 -19.47
N GLU A 207 6.65 13.89 -19.71
CA GLU A 207 6.59 15.19 -19.02
C GLU A 207 5.87 15.14 -17.66
N ASP A 208 5.39 13.97 -17.19
CA ASP A 208 4.70 13.88 -15.91
C ASP A 208 5.70 14.05 -14.74
N PRO A 209 5.58 15.10 -13.91
CA PRO A 209 6.53 15.37 -12.82
C PRO A 209 6.49 14.30 -11.72
N ARG A 210 5.51 13.39 -11.75
CA ARG A 210 5.36 12.31 -10.78
C ARG A 210 6.09 11.04 -11.18
N LEU A 211 6.71 10.99 -12.37
CA LEU A 211 7.36 9.80 -12.91
C LEU A 211 8.28 9.07 -11.92
N PRO A 212 9.19 9.73 -11.17
CA PRO A 212 10.04 9.01 -10.21
C PRO A 212 9.25 8.16 -9.21
N ARG A 213 8.19 8.74 -8.63
CA ARG A 213 7.33 8.08 -7.63
C ARG A 213 6.47 6.98 -8.26
N LEU A 214 5.97 7.24 -9.48
CA LEU A 214 5.21 6.25 -10.24
C LEU A 214 6.08 5.04 -10.58
N ILE A 215 7.33 5.24 -11.01
CA ILE A 215 8.28 4.17 -11.32
C ILE A 215 8.68 3.42 -10.05
N GLU A 216 8.96 4.11 -8.95
CA GLU A 216 9.26 3.50 -7.66
C GLU A 216 8.13 2.56 -7.21
N PHE A 217 6.88 3.04 -7.26
CA PHE A 217 5.71 2.24 -6.91
C PHE A 217 5.48 1.09 -7.91
N ALA A 218 5.52 1.38 -9.21
CA ALA A 218 5.34 0.41 -10.28
C ALA A 218 6.38 -0.73 -10.21
N GLY A 219 7.63 -0.39 -9.90
CA GLY A 219 8.71 -1.36 -9.69
C GLY A 219 8.46 -2.26 -8.46
N ARG A 220 7.75 -1.81 -7.44
CA ARG A 220 7.31 -2.67 -6.32
C ARG A 220 6.19 -3.63 -6.68
N LEU A 221 5.47 -3.41 -7.78
CA LEU A 221 4.43 -4.32 -8.25
C LEU A 221 4.99 -5.54 -8.98
N GLU A 222 6.21 -5.47 -9.52
CA GLU A 222 6.89 -6.57 -10.22
C GLU A 222 6.00 -7.23 -11.29
N HIS A 223 5.25 -6.40 -12.04
CA HIS A 223 4.39 -6.87 -13.11
C HIS A 223 5.13 -6.81 -14.45
N ALA A 224 5.09 -7.89 -15.23
CA ALA A 224 5.82 -8.02 -16.50
C ALA A 224 5.51 -6.86 -17.48
N ASP A 225 4.22 -6.50 -17.60
CA ASP A 225 3.73 -5.44 -18.48
C ASP A 225 4.28 -4.03 -18.20
N LEU A 226 4.96 -3.82 -17.07
CA LEU A 226 5.60 -2.54 -16.72
C LEU A 226 7.06 -2.45 -17.21
N ARG A 227 7.65 -3.56 -17.68
CA ARG A 227 9.02 -3.62 -18.17
C ARG A 227 9.25 -2.71 -19.39
N GLU A 228 8.39 -2.79 -20.40
CA GLU A 228 8.49 -2.00 -21.63
C GLU A 228 8.40 -0.48 -21.35
N PRO A 229 7.44 0.01 -20.53
CA PRO A 229 7.46 1.40 -20.09
C PRO A 229 8.76 1.83 -19.37
N PHE A 230 9.36 0.95 -18.55
CA PHE A 230 10.63 1.29 -17.88
C PHE A 230 11.79 1.39 -18.86
N THR A 231 11.93 0.47 -19.81
CA THR A 231 13.02 0.52 -20.80
C THR A 231 12.89 1.75 -21.69
N ALA A 232 11.68 2.17 -22.05
CA ALA A 232 11.42 3.39 -22.81
C ALA A 232 11.86 4.68 -22.07
N LEU A 233 11.87 4.67 -20.73
CA LEU A 233 12.27 5.82 -19.90
C LEU A 233 13.75 5.81 -19.53
N ALA A 234 14.55 4.85 -20.01
CA ALA A 234 15.98 4.76 -19.71
C ALA A 234 16.79 5.97 -20.25
N THR A 235 16.30 6.66 -21.27
CA THR A 235 16.95 7.86 -21.85
C THR A 235 16.33 9.17 -21.37
N HIS A 236 15.49 9.13 -20.33
CA HIS A 236 14.77 10.31 -19.85
C HIS A 236 15.71 11.44 -19.39
N ARG A 237 15.35 12.71 -19.64
CA ARG A 237 16.22 13.87 -19.35
C ARG A 237 16.55 14.03 -17.86
N ASP A 238 15.57 13.72 -17.00
CA ASP A 238 15.70 13.81 -15.54
C ASP A 238 16.50 12.60 -14.99
N PRO A 239 17.66 12.82 -14.33
CA PRO A 239 18.44 11.74 -13.73
C PRO A 239 17.71 10.97 -12.63
N GLU A 240 16.77 11.59 -11.91
CA GLU A 240 16.00 10.88 -10.88
C GLU A 240 15.09 9.84 -11.53
N VAL A 241 14.44 10.17 -12.64
CA VAL A 241 13.67 9.19 -13.44
C VAL A 241 14.57 8.04 -13.88
N ARG A 242 15.76 8.32 -14.44
CA ARG A 242 16.69 7.28 -14.88
C ARG A 242 17.19 6.39 -13.74
N SER A 243 17.44 6.97 -12.56
CA SER A 243 17.78 6.23 -11.34
C SER A 243 16.65 5.28 -10.92
N GLN A 244 15.40 5.76 -10.89
CA GLN A 244 14.25 4.92 -10.57
C GLN A 244 14.00 3.83 -11.63
N VAL A 245 14.22 4.14 -12.91
CA VAL A 245 14.19 3.13 -14.00
C VAL A 245 15.24 2.05 -13.75
N ALA A 246 16.50 2.42 -13.48
CA ALA A 246 17.55 1.46 -13.19
C ALA A 246 17.18 0.56 -12.01
N ARG A 247 16.63 1.14 -10.93
CA ARG A 247 16.14 0.40 -9.76
C ARG A 247 15.02 -0.58 -10.13
N ALA A 248 14.03 -0.12 -10.89
CA ALA A 248 12.88 -0.95 -11.29
C ALA A 248 13.33 -2.11 -12.18
N LEU A 249 14.18 -1.85 -13.19
CA LEU A 249 14.70 -2.86 -14.11
C LEU A 249 15.52 -3.96 -13.42
N GLY A 250 16.13 -3.69 -12.26
CA GLY A 250 16.83 -4.70 -11.45
C GLY A 250 15.95 -5.86 -10.96
N LYS A 251 14.62 -5.73 -11.09
CA LYS A 251 13.64 -6.77 -10.74
C LYS A 251 13.17 -7.59 -11.96
N TYR A 252 13.70 -7.27 -13.14
CA TYR A 252 13.32 -7.90 -14.40
C TYR A 252 14.56 -8.52 -15.06
N PRO A 253 14.85 -9.82 -14.82
CA PRO A 253 16.03 -10.50 -15.37
C PRO A 253 15.82 -10.87 -16.85
N HIS A 254 15.63 -9.87 -17.71
CA HIS A 254 15.40 -10.05 -19.15
C HIS A 254 16.46 -9.31 -19.96
N ALA A 255 16.76 -9.80 -21.17
CA ALA A 255 17.78 -9.23 -22.04
C ALA A 255 17.56 -7.73 -22.34
N GLU A 256 16.32 -7.30 -22.58
CA GLU A 256 15.97 -5.89 -22.79
C GLU A 256 16.24 -5.01 -21.57
N SER A 257 15.93 -5.52 -20.36
CA SER A 257 16.21 -4.82 -19.11
C SER A 257 17.71 -4.68 -18.88
N ILE A 258 18.48 -5.73 -19.18
CA ILE A 258 19.95 -5.71 -19.12
C ILE A 258 20.53 -4.75 -20.16
N ALA A 259 19.98 -4.71 -21.39
CA ALA A 259 20.41 -3.77 -22.42
C ALA A 259 20.18 -2.31 -22.01
N ALA A 260 19.02 -2.00 -21.43
CA ALA A 260 18.73 -0.68 -20.88
C ALA A 260 19.65 -0.33 -19.69
N LEU A 261 19.93 -1.29 -18.81
CA LEU A 261 20.90 -1.10 -17.72
C LEU A 261 22.33 -0.88 -18.24
N ARG A 262 22.76 -1.57 -19.31
CA ARG A 262 24.06 -1.34 -19.96
C ARG A 262 24.18 0.09 -20.49
N LEU A 263 23.12 0.63 -21.08
CA LEU A 263 23.07 2.03 -21.50
C LEU A 263 23.24 2.98 -20.31
N LEU A 264 22.46 2.76 -19.24
CA LEU A 264 22.49 3.57 -18.02
C LEU A 264 23.81 3.44 -17.23
N ALA A 265 24.60 2.38 -17.44
CA ALA A 265 25.91 2.23 -16.81
C ALA A 265 26.89 3.33 -17.27
N GLN A 266 26.65 3.96 -18.41
CA GLN A 266 27.46 5.06 -18.95
C GLN A 266 26.90 6.45 -18.60
N ASP A 267 25.93 6.54 -17.68
CA ASP A 267 25.29 7.79 -17.33
C ASP A 267 26.26 8.83 -16.76
N ARG A 268 26.08 10.10 -17.13
CA ARG A 268 26.87 11.22 -16.58
C ARG A 268 26.70 11.37 -15.06
N VAL A 269 25.54 10.99 -14.51
CA VAL A 269 25.23 11.10 -13.08
C VAL A 269 25.63 9.82 -12.35
N TRP A 270 26.58 9.94 -11.43
CA TRP A 270 27.11 8.79 -10.67
C TRP A 270 26.03 8.03 -9.89
N ALA A 271 25.00 8.72 -9.39
CA ALA A 271 23.90 8.09 -8.65
C ALA A 271 23.12 7.09 -9.52
N VAL A 272 22.94 7.40 -10.80
CA VAL A 272 22.32 6.49 -11.78
C VAL A 272 23.23 5.28 -12.01
N ARG A 273 24.52 5.50 -12.26
CA ARG A 273 25.51 4.41 -12.44
C ARG A 273 25.56 3.48 -11.23
N ALA A 274 25.61 4.03 -10.02
CA ALA A 274 25.63 3.26 -8.78
C ALA A 274 24.35 2.41 -8.63
N GLN A 275 23.19 2.97 -8.98
CA GLN A 275 21.91 2.25 -8.96
C GLN A 275 21.86 1.13 -10.01
N VAL A 276 22.41 1.36 -11.21
CA VAL A 276 22.55 0.32 -12.25
C VAL A 276 23.36 -0.85 -11.74
N VAL A 277 24.52 -0.58 -11.14
CA VAL A 277 25.41 -1.63 -10.63
C VAL A 277 24.74 -2.42 -9.50
N ARG A 278 24.01 -1.75 -8.59
CA ARG A 278 23.17 -2.43 -7.58
C ARG A 278 22.14 -3.35 -8.24
N SER A 279 21.44 -2.86 -9.27
CA SER A 279 20.43 -3.62 -10.00
C SER A 279 21.00 -4.83 -10.76
N LEU A 280 22.18 -4.69 -11.37
CA LEU A 280 22.87 -5.82 -12.02
C LEU A 280 23.28 -6.89 -11.01
N GLY A 281 23.74 -6.50 -9.82
CA GLY A 281 23.98 -7.45 -8.72
C GLY A 281 22.71 -8.15 -8.24
N MET A 282 21.55 -7.47 -8.27
CA MET A 282 20.25 -8.10 -7.95
C MET A 282 19.85 -9.14 -8.99
N ILE A 283 20.03 -8.85 -10.27
CA ILE A 283 19.77 -9.77 -11.39
C ILE A 283 20.75 -10.95 -11.37
N ALA A 284 22.02 -10.69 -11.05
CA ALA A 284 23.10 -11.68 -10.97
C ALA A 284 23.34 -12.49 -12.27
N ASP A 285 23.06 -11.91 -13.44
CA ASP A 285 23.35 -12.54 -14.75
C ASP A 285 24.87 -12.56 -15.01
N PRO A 286 25.52 -13.74 -15.13
CA PRO A 286 26.95 -13.86 -15.38
C PRO A 286 27.47 -13.03 -16.57
N ALA A 287 26.65 -12.80 -17.60
CA ALA A 287 27.01 -11.98 -18.76
C ALA A 287 27.21 -10.49 -18.43
N THR A 288 26.88 -10.07 -17.21
CA THR A 288 27.04 -8.69 -16.71
C THR A 288 28.26 -8.51 -15.82
N VAL A 289 28.95 -9.61 -15.45
CA VAL A 289 30.16 -9.57 -14.60
C VAL A 289 31.25 -8.65 -15.16
N PRO A 290 31.58 -8.64 -16.47
CA PRO A 290 32.56 -7.70 -17.02
C PRO A 290 32.19 -6.24 -16.78
N LEU A 291 30.91 -5.89 -16.94
CA LEU A 291 30.43 -4.53 -16.71
C LEU A 291 30.53 -4.14 -15.23
N VAL A 292 30.14 -5.03 -14.32
CA VAL A 292 30.25 -4.78 -12.88
C VAL A 292 31.72 -4.66 -12.45
N ARG A 293 32.61 -5.49 -12.99
CA ARG A 293 34.06 -5.39 -12.78
C ARG A 293 34.57 -4.02 -13.22
N ASP A 294 34.18 -3.56 -14.39
CA ASP A 294 34.68 -2.28 -14.93
C ASP A 294 34.21 -1.10 -14.06
N ALA A 295 33.03 -1.20 -13.44
CA ALA A 295 32.53 -0.21 -12.47
C ALA A 295 33.36 -0.13 -11.16
N LEU A 296 34.22 -1.11 -10.85
CA LEU A 296 35.20 -0.95 -9.75
C LEU A 296 36.24 0.12 -10.06
N ARG A 297 36.39 0.54 -11.32
CA ARG A 297 37.31 1.60 -11.76
C ARG A 297 36.60 2.95 -11.94
N ASP A 298 35.33 3.05 -11.59
CA ASP A 298 34.58 4.31 -11.68
C ASP A 298 35.24 5.39 -10.81
N GLY A 299 35.22 6.65 -11.28
CA GLY A 299 35.75 7.80 -10.53
C GLY A 299 35.07 7.97 -9.17
N GLU A 300 33.81 7.57 -9.06
CA GLU A 300 33.00 7.81 -7.88
C GLU A 300 33.00 6.64 -6.91
N TRP A 301 33.35 6.94 -5.66
CA TRP A 301 33.51 5.91 -4.61
C TRP A 301 32.24 5.08 -4.40
N TRP A 302 31.07 5.72 -4.44
CA TRP A 302 29.78 5.03 -4.28
C TRP A 302 29.50 4.02 -5.41
N VAL A 303 29.93 4.31 -6.64
CA VAL A 303 29.79 3.37 -7.76
C VAL A 303 30.70 2.17 -7.54
N ARG A 304 31.96 2.41 -7.15
CA ARG A 304 32.92 1.33 -6.80
C ARG A 304 32.40 0.45 -5.67
N LEU A 305 31.83 1.04 -4.61
CA LEU A 305 31.23 0.30 -3.51
C LEU A 305 30.08 -0.59 -4.00
N ARG A 306 29.17 -0.05 -4.81
CA ARG A 306 28.08 -0.85 -5.38
C ARG A 306 28.60 -1.97 -6.28
N ALA A 307 29.70 -1.75 -7.01
CA ALA A 307 30.33 -2.78 -7.83
C ALA A 307 30.92 -3.92 -6.98
N GLY A 308 31.66 -3.58 -5.93
CA GLY A 308 32.21 -4.57 -5.01
C GLY A 308 31.10 -5.41 -4.37
N LEU A 309 30.09 -4.75 -3.80
CA LEU A 309 28.94 -5.43 -3.20
C LEU A 309 28.15 -6.26 -4.22
N ALA A 310 27.94 -5.76 -5.44
CA ALA A 310 27.26 -6.50 -6.49
C ALA A 310 28.01 -7.79 -6.85
N LEU A 311 29.36 -7.76 -6.93
CA LEU A 311 30.17 -8.95 -7.21
C LEU A 311 29.96 -10.07 -6.19
N THR A 312 29.71 -9.76 -4.92
CA THR A 312 29.39 -10.79 -3.91
C THR A 312 28.14 -11.61 -4.26
N ARG A 313 27.22 -11.05 -5.05
CA ARG A 313 25.98 -11.71 -5.47
C ARG A 313 26.16 -12.68 -6.65
N PHE A 314 27.32 -12.65 -7.32
CA PHE A 314 27.68 -13.59 -8.39
C PHE A 314 28.42 -14.84 -7.87
N GLY A 315 28.46 -15.03 -6.54
CA GLY A 315 29.11 -16.19 -5.92
C GLY A 315 30.60 -16.30 -6.24
N ALA A 316 31.07 -17.51 -6.55
CA ALA A 316 32.48 -17.78 -6.82
C ALA A 316 33.05 -16.94 -7.97
N ALA A 317 32.28 -16.73 -9.04
CA ALA A 317 32.73 -15.93 -10.18
C ALA A 317 33.03 -14.48 -9.78
N GLY A 318 32.13 -13.86 -9.01
CA GLY A 318 32.35 -12.50 -8.51
C GLY A 318 33.45 -12.40 -7.47
N ARG A 319 33.58 -13.39 -6.58
CA ARG A 319 34.70 -13.46 -5.62
C ARG A 319 36.06 -13.55 -6.32
N ASN A 320 36.16 -14.36 -7.39
CA ASN A 320 37.40 -14.46 -8.18
C ASN A 320 37.76 -13.12 -8.84
N VAL A 321 36.76 -12.37 -9.31
CA VAL A 321 36.98 -11.01 -9.83
C VAL A 321 37.53 -10.09 -8.73
N LEU A 322 36.95 -10.11 -7.53
CA LEU A 322 37.43 -9.27 -6.41
C LEU A 322 38.88 -9.61 -6.04
N LEU A 323 39.23 -10.90 -5.93
CA LEU A 323 40.61 -11.34 -5.65
C LEU A 323 41.59 -10.89 -6.74
N ALA A 324 41.19 -10.98 -8.02
CA ALA A 324 42.02 -10.50 -9.12
C ALA A 324 42.20 -8.96 -9.10
N VAL A 325 41.18 -8.21 -8.69
CA VAL A 325 41.25 -6.75 -8.59
C VAL A 325 42.07 -6.29 -7.38
N GLU A 326 42.06 -7.04 -6.28
CA GLU A 326 42.85 -6.77 -5.07
C GLU A 326 44.36 -6.76 -5.35
N VAL A 327 44.84 -7.59 -6.27
CA VAL A 327 46.25 -7.59 -6.70
C VAL A 327 46.52 -6.69 -7.91
N GLY A 328 45.51 -5.97 -8.39
CA GLY A 328 45.59 -5.13 -9.57
C GLY A 328 46.32 -3.80 -9.38
N ALA A 329 46.61 -3.15 -10.51
CA ALA A 329 47.39 -1.90 -10.54
C ALA A 329 46.59 -0.63 -10.18
N HIS A 330 45.25 -0.65 -10.25
CA HIS A 330 44.42 0.53 -9.98
C HIS A 330 44.11 0.66 -8.48
N PRO A 331 44.73 1.62 -7.76
CA PRO A 331 44.65 1.66 -6.29
C PRO A 331 43.22 1.77 -5.75
N PRO A 332 42.34 2.65 -6.26
CA PRO A 332 40.97 2.76 -5.75
C PRO A 332 40.13 1.49 -5.92
N SER A 333 40.38 0.70 -6.97
CA SER A 333 39.66 -0.57 -7.18
C SER A 333 40.16 -1.65 -6.23
N ARG A 334 41.48 -1.71 -6.01
CA ARG A 334 42.12 -2.62 -5.07
C ARG A 334 41.66 -2.38 -3.64
N ASP A 335 41.63 -1.12 -3.20
CA ASP A 335 41.19 -0.78 -1.85
C ASP A 335 39.71 -1.14 -1.65
N MET A 336 38.89 -0.94 -2.69
CA MET A 336 37.49 -1.37 -2.66
C MET A 336 37.35 -2.90 -2.60
N ALA A 337 38.14 -3.64 -3.39
CA ALA A 337 38.12 -5.10 -3.36
C ALA A 337 38.52 -5.64 -1.98
N ARG A 338 39.58 -5.09 -1.38
CA ARG A 338 40.01 -5.41 0.00
C ARG A 338 38.91 -5.14 1.01
N LEU A 339 38.28 -3.96 0.93
CA LEU A 339 37.18 -3.59 1.82
C LEU A 339 36.05 -4.62 1.74
N VAL A 340 35.56 -4.92 0.53
CA VAL A 340 34.43 -5.84 0.35
C VAL A 340 34.78 -7.28 0.76
N LEU A 341 35.98 -7.75 0.45
CA LEU A 341 36.45 -9.09 0.85
C LEU A 341 36.60 -9.22 2.37
N GLY A 342 36.88 -8.12 3.08
CA GLY A 342 36.97 -8.07 4.53
C GLY A 342 35.64 -7.88 5.27
N LEU A 343 34.52 -7.64 4.57
CA LEU A 343 33.21 -7.46 5.20
C LEU A 343 32.69 -8.78 5.78
N THR A 344 32.09 -8.70 6.97
CA THR A 344 31.36 -9.82 7.56
C THR A 344 30.04 -10.06 6.81
N PRO A 345 29.45 -11.27 6.89
CA PRO A 345 28.12 -11.52 6.32
C PRO A 345 27.04 -10.56 6.83
N GLN A 346 27.12 -10.14 8.10
CA GLN A 346 26.22 -9.15 8.68
C GLN A 346 26.39 -7.78 8.03
N ALA A 347 27.63 -7.30 7.89
CA ALA A 347 27.90 -6.02 7.22
C ALA A 347 27.43 -6.05 5.75
N LEU A 348 27.65 -7.16 5.04
CA LEU A 348 27.12 -7.34 3.69
C LEU A 348 25.59 -7.25 3.63
N ALA A 349 24.89 -7.82 4.62
CA ALA A 349 23.44 -7.72 4.73
C ALA A 349 22.96 -6.28 5.00
N GLU A 350 23.66 -5.54 5.86
CA GLU A 350 23.37 -4.13 6.14
C GLU A 350 23.54 -3.24 4.89
N TYR A 351 24.56 -3.49 4.08
CA TYR A 351 24.78 -2.77 2.81
C TYR A 351 23.82 -3.18 1.68
N ALA A 352 23.21 -4.37 1.80
CA ALA A 352 22.25 -4.91 0.83
C ALA A 352 20.81 -4.43 1.05
N ALA A 353 20.46 -4.02 2.28
CA ALA A 353 19.24 -3.28 2.58
C ALA A 353 19.17 -1.98 1.73
#